data_AF-X1TIW0-F1
#
_entry.id   AF-X1TIW0-F1
#
_cell.length_a   1.000
_cell.length_b   1.000
_cell.length_c   1.000
_cell.angle_alpha   90.00
_cell.angle_beta   90.00
_cell.angle_gamma   90.00
#
_symmetry.space_group_name_H-M   'P 1'
#
loop_
_entity.id
_entity.type
_entity.pdbx_description
1 polymer ?
#
loop_
_entity_poly.entity_id
_entity_poly.type
_entity_poly.pdbx_seq_one_letter_code
_entity_poly.pdbx_strand_id
1 'polypeptide(L)'
;MYPEYMNESLEKVVKSRNKRFELEKSGKPVFPPMSAEEREQVLNKFHPDYKPEARRKIHIGPNKGEKLTTEVADMLESHSRIKPELFDLAQPDYETDILIIGGGGAGCAAAIIAMENGAKSIISTKLRLGDSNSMMSQGGMQAAVTSQDSPTTHYLDAIGGGHFDNKPELVRTLTEDGPEVVKWLEDLGVIWDKNEDGSLQVLHGGGTSRKRMHSCR
;
A
#
# COMPACT_ATOMS: atom_id res chain seq x y z
N MET A 1 2.64 -27.46 -4.38
CA MET A 1 3.22 -28.61 -3.65
C MET A 1 4.35 -28.06 -2.79
N TYR A 2 4.39 -28.34 -1.49
CA TYR A 2 5.43 -27.79 -0.62
C TYR A 2 6.79 -28.46 -0.89
N PRO A 3 7.92 -27.76 -0.70
CA PRO A 3 9.25 -28.36 -0.81
C PRO A 3 9.47 -29.52 0.18
N GLU A 4 10.31 -30.48 -0.18
CA GLU A 4 10.53 -31.71 0.59
C GLU A 4 11.00 -31.46 2.03
N TYR A 5 11.80 -30.41 2.26
CA TYR A 5 12.27 -30.02 3.60
C TYR A 5 11.13 -29.62 4.54
N MET A 6 9.93 -29.31 4.02
CA MET A 6 8.75 -28.97 4.83
C MET A 6 7.93 -30.19 5.24
N ASN A 7 8.21 -31.39 4.74
CA ASN A 7 7.42 -32.58 5.03
C ASN A 7 7.35 -32.89 6.53
N GLU A 8 8.47 -32.76 7.25
CA GLU A 8 8.50 -32.97 8.70
C GLU A 8 7.60 -31.97 9.46
N SER A 9 7.62 -30.70 9.05
CA SER A 9 6.76 -29.66 9.61
C SER A 9 5.29 -29.92 9.29
N LEU A 10 4.98 -30.38 8.07
CA LEU A 10 3.62 -30.73 7.66
C LEU A 10 3.06 -31.86 8.52
N GLU A 11 3.84 -32.90 8.80
CA GLU A 11 3.42 -33.97 9.71
C GLU A 11 3.11 -33.45 11.12
N LYS A 12 3.94 -32.56 11.67
CA LYS A 12 3.70 -31.93 12.98
C LYS A 12 2.41 -31.10 12.98
N VAL A 13 2.13 -30.37 11.90
CA VAL A 13 0.92 -29.57 11.74
C VAL A 13 -0.33 -30.47 11.63
N VAL A 14 -0.23 -31.59 10.91
CA VAL A 14 -1.32 -32.58 10.78
C VAL A 14 -1.59 -33.26 12.12
N LYS A 15 -0.55 -33.76 12.80
CA LYS A 15 -0.66 -34.40 14.13
C LYS A 15 -1.30 -33.48 15.17
N SER A 16 -1.03 -32.17 15.10
CA SER A 16 -1.61 -31.18 16.02
C SER A 16 -3.00 -30.65 15.62
N ARG A 17 -3.55 -31.01 14.46
CA ARG A 17 -4.77 -30.40 13.90
C ARG A 17 -6.00 -30.57 14.80
N ASN A 18 -6.30 -31.79 15.24
CA ASN A 18 -7.47 -32.04 16.10
C ASN A 18 -7.37 -31.31 17.45
N LYS A 19 -6.18 -31.32 18.06
CA LYS A 19 -5.93 -30.59 19.31
C LYS A 19 -6.16 -29.08 19.15
N ARG A 20 -5.69 -28.49 18.05
CA ARG A 20 -5.91 -27.06 17.74
C ARG A 20 -7.39 -26.75 17.51
N PHE A 21 -8.13 -27.64 16.86
CA PHE A 21 -9.57 -27.47 16.63
C PHE A 21 -10.38 -27.48 17.93
N GLU A 22 -10.06 -28.38 18.87
CA GLU A 22 -10.71 -28.41 20.18
C GLU A 22 -10.31 -27.22 21.07
N LEU A 23 -9.07 -26.75 20.96
CA LEU A 23 -8.62 -25.52 21.63
C LEU A 23 -9.34 -24.28 21.10
N GLU A 24 -9.55 -24.16 19.78
CA GLU A 24 -10.30 -23.07 19.16
C GLU A 24 -11.74 -23.03 19.67
N LYS A 25 -12.43 -24.18 19.71
CA LYS A 25 -13.80 -24.30 20.26
C LYS A 25 -13.91 -23.82 21.71
N SER A 26 -12.83 -23.91 22.48
CA SER A 26 -12.83 -23.50 23.88
C SER A 26 -12.87 -21.98 24.07
N GLY A 27 -12.60 -21.20 23.02
CA GLY A 27 -12.54 -19.73 23.07
C GLY A 27 -11.37 -19.17 23.90
N LYS A 28 -10.50 -20.03 24.44
CA LYS A 28 -9.32 -19.62 25.19
C LYS A 28 -8.18 -19.29 24.22
N PRO A 29 -7.41 -18.21 24.46
CA PRO A 29 -6.23 -17.91 23.66
C PRO A 29 -5.26 -19.08 23.70
N VAL A 30 -4.97 -19.68 22.54
CA VAL A 30 -4.05 -20.83 22.43
C VAL A 30 -2.61 -20.41 22.72
N PHE A 31 -2.28 -19.18 22.32
CA PHE A 31 -1.02 -18.53 22.65
C PHE A 31 -1.35 -17.17 23.28
N PRO A 32 -0.95 -16.91 24.53
CA PRO A 32 -1.07 -15.58 25.09
C PRO A 32 -0.23 -14.60 24.25
N PRO A 33 -0.66 -13.33 24.10
CA PRO A 33 0.17 -12.32 23.47
C PRO A 33 1.47 -12.15 24.29
N MET A 34 2.60 -11.99 23.59
CA MET A 34 3.88 -11.72 24.24
C MET A 34 3.79 -10.43 25.06
N SER A 35 4.48 -10.40 26.20
CA SER A 35 4.75 -9.14 26.88
C SER A 35 5.62 -8.22 26.00
N ALA A 36 5.71 -6.93 26.35
CA ALA A 36 6.58 -5.99 25.64
C ALA A 36 8.05 -6.45 25.69
N GLU A 37 8.49 -6.96 26.84
CA GLU A 37 9.84 -7.48 27.06
C GLU A 37 10.09 -8.77 26.26
N GLU A 38 9.13 -9.71 26.26
CA GLU A 38 9.24 -10.94 25.47
C GLU A 38 9.34 -10.63 23.97
N ARG A 39 8.52 -9.68 23.49
CA ARG A 39 8.57 -9.20 22.11
C ARG A 39 9.94 -8.61 21.78
N GLU A 40 10.47 -7.77 22.66
CA GLU A 40 11.80 -7.16 22.45
C GLU A 40 12.91 -8.22 22.41
N GLN A 41 12.86 -9.24 23.27
CA GLN A 41 13.81 -10.35 23.25
C GLN A 41 13.74 -11.13 21.93
N VAL A 42 12.54 -11.44 21.45
CA VAL A 42 12.34 -12.14 20.17
C VAL A 42 12.87 -11.30 19.01
N LEU A 43 12.57 -10.00 18.99
CA LEU A 43 13.03 -9.09 17.96
C LEU A 43 14.56 -9.01 17.94
N ASN A 44 15.20 -8.75 19.09
CA ASN A 44 16.66 -8.68 19.19
C ASN A 44 17.35 -10.00 18.82
N LYS A 45 16.71 -11.14 19.08
CA LYS A 45 17.31 -12.46 18.83
C LYS A 45 17.14 -12.94 17.39
N PHE A 46 16.00 -12.64 16.76
CA PHE A 46 15.61 -13.27 15.49
C PHE A 46 15.31 -12.29 14.36
N HIS A 47 14.95 -11.05 14.65
CA HIS A 47 14.58 -10.10 13.61
C HIS A 47 15.85 -9.50 12.97
N PRO A 48 16.01 -9.57 11.63
CA PRO A 48 17.22 -9.07 10.97
C PRO A 48 17.48 -7.60 11.27
N ASP A 49 16.45 -6.75 11.26
CA ASP A 49 16.58 -5.30 11.48
C ASP A 49 17.03 -4.89 12.90
N TYR A 50 16.98 -5.79 13.87
CA TYR A 50 17.38 -5.53 15.26
C TYR A 50 18.84 -5.90 15.53
N LYS A 51 19.53 -6.49 14.55
CA LYS A 51 20.96 -6.75 14.67
C LYS A 51 21.75 -5.43 14.73
N PRO A 52 22.83 -5.34 15.54
CA PRO A 52 23.63 -4.12 15.66
C PRO A 52 24.11 -3.55 14.32
N GLU A 53 24.46 -4.42 13.38
CA GLU A 53 24.96 -4.12 12.03
C GLU A 53 23.86 -3.82 11.00
N ALA A 54 22.59 -4.11 11.31
CA ALA A 54 21.48 -3.92 10.38
C ALA A 54 21.17 -2.44 10.14
N ARG A 55 21.68 -1.54 11.00
CA ARG A 55 21.43 -0.11 10.90
C ARG A 55 22.69 0.72 11.13
N ARG A 56 22.97 1.64 10.22
CA ARG A 56 24.09 2.59 10.32
C ARG A 56 23.62 4.03 10.18
N LYS A 57 24.48 4.97 10.60
CA LYS A 57 24.24 6.40 10.38
C LYS A 57 24.49 6.74 8.92
N ILE A 58 23.70 7.68 8.41
CA ILE A 58 23.95 8.33 7.14
C ILE A 58 24.98 9.45 7.33
N HIS A 59 25.96 9.54 6.46
CA HIS A 59 27.09 10.45 6.50
C HIS A 59 26.88 11.71 5.64
N ILE A 60 26.05 11.63 4.60
CA ILE A 60 25.84 12.68 3.60
C ILE A 60 24.36 12.86 3.21
N GLY A 61 24.02 13.99 2.59
CA GLY A 61 22.66 14.28 2.11
C GLY A 61 21.70 14.82 3.20
N PRO A 62 20.42 15.04 2.85
CA PRO A 62 19.43 15.66 3.73
C PRO A 62 19.19 14.89 5.03
N ASN A 63 19.30 13.56 5.00
CA ASN A 63 19.10 12.67 6.15
C ASN A 63 20.38 12.39 6.95
N LYS A 64 21.43 13.21 6.78
CA LYS A 64 22.70 13.04 7.48
C LYS A 64 22.49 12.97 9.00
N GLY A 65 23.07 11.95 9.63
CA GLY A 65 22.99 11.70 11.07
C GLY A 65 21.86 10.77 11.48
N GLU A 66 20.85 10.56 10.62
CA GLU A 66 19.79 9.58 10.85
C GLU A 66 20.32 8.15 10.80
N LYS A 67 19.70 7.25 11.59
CA LYS A 67 20.05 5.83 11.65
C LYS A 67 19.03 5.03 10.86
N LEU A 68 19.38 4.59 9.66
CA LEU A 68 18.52 3.77 8.78
C LEU A 68 19.07 2.36 8.64
N THR A 69 18.32 1.48 7.97
CA THR A 69 18.83 0.16 7.57
C THR A 69 20.05 0.32 6.67
N THR A 70 21.02 -0.57 6.84
CA THR A 70 22.33 -0.46 6.18
C THR A 70 22.21 -0.42 4.66
N GLU A 71 21.32 -1.25 4.08
CA GLU A 71 21.10 -1.32 2.64
C GLU A 71 20.50 -0.02 2.07
N VAL A 72 19.61 0.63 2.82
CA VAL A 72 19.03 1.92 2.43
C VAL A 72 20.08 3.02 2.52
N ALA A 73 20.86 3.03 3.60
CA ALA A 73 21.96 3.98 3.76
C ALA A 73 23.00 3.81 2.64
N ASP A 74 23.36 2.58 2.28
CA ASP A 74 24.28 2.27 1.17
C ASP A 74 23.72 2.77 -0.16
N MET A 75 22.42 2.58 -0.41
CA MET A 75 21.77 3.08 -1.63
C MET A 75 21.77 4.61 -1.70
N LEU A 76 21.45 5.29 -0.59
CA LEU A 76 21.43 6.76 -0.53
C LEU A 76 22.83 7.38 -0.67
N GLU A 77 23.86 6.70 -0.19
CA GLU A 77 25.26 7.14 -0.28
C GLU A 77 25.99 6.61 -1.52
N SER A 78 25.32 5.79 -2.32
CA SER A 78 25.91 5.21 -3.52
C SER A 78 26.23 6.28 -4.56
N HIS A 79 27.31 6.07 -5.31
CA HIS A 79 27.59 6.90 -6.47
C HIS A 79 26.51 6.70 -7.53
N SER A 80 26.07 7.81 -8.13
CA SER A 80 25.17 7.77 -9.28
C SER A 80 25.74 6.87 -10.37
N ARG A 81 24.89 6.00 -10.93
CA ARG A 81 25.23 5.22 -12.13
C ARG A 81 25.21 6.08 -13.40
N ILE A 82 24.64 7.27 -13.31
CA ILE A 82 24.60 8.27 -14.37
C ILE A 82 25.90 9.06 -14.31
N LYS A 83 26.62 9.09 -15.42
CA LYS A 83 27.83 9.91 -15.62
C LYS A 83 27.42 11.20 -16.31
N PRO A 84 27.32 12.35 -15.61
CA PRO A 84 26.80 13.59 -16.19
C PRO A 84 27.55 14.03 -17.45
N GLU A 85 28.85 13.74 -17.54
CA GLU A 85 29.70 14.03 -18.68
C GLU A 85 29.31 13.27 -19.97
N LEU A 86 28.45 12.25 -19.88
CA LEU A 86 27.93 11.51 -21.03
C LEU A 86 26.63 12.11 -21.60
N PHE A 87 26.06 13.14 -20.98
CA PHE A 87 24.78 13.73 -21.38
C PHE A 87 24.97 15.20 -21.76
N ASP A 88 24.47 15.59 -22.93
CA ASP A 88 24.33 16.99 -23.30
C ASP A 88 23.00 17.52 -22.76
N LEU A 89 23.06 18.32 -21.70
CA LEU A 89 21.86 18.93 -21.09
C LEU A 89 21.37 20.17 -21.84
N ALA A 90 22.08 20.63 -22.88
CA ALA A 90 21.68 21.80 -23.66
C ALA A 90 20.56 21.49 -24.67
N GLN A 91 20.36 20.21 -25.01
CA GLN A 91 19.40 19.75 -26.02
C GLN A 91 18.56 18.63 -25.41
N PRO A 92 17.32 18.89 -24.97
CA PRO A 92 16.47 17.83 -24.44
C PRO A 92 15.98 16.89 -25.56
N ASP A 93 16.07 15.58 -25.34
CA ASP A 93 15.49 14.57 -26.26
C ASP A 93 13.95 14.61 -26.28
N TYR A 94 13.34 14.99 -25.14
CA TYR A 94 11.91 15.05 -24.95
C TYR A 94 11.49 16.31 -24.19
N GLU A 95 10.44 16.97 -24.67
CA GLU A 95 9.79 18.09 -24.00
C GLU A 95 8.32 17.76 -23.71
N THR A 96 7.86 18.12 -22.52
CA THR A 96 6.49 17.89 -22.05
C THR A 96 6.12 18.94 -21.00
N ASP A 97 4.83 19.20 -20.81
CA ASP A 97 4.37 20.09 -19.75
C ASP A 97 4.47 19.42 -18.38
N ILE A 98 4.14 18.12 -18.31
CA ILE A 98 4.11 17.32 -17.09
C ILE A 98 4.90 16.02 -17.26
N LEU A 99 5.92 15.81 -16.42
CA LEU A 99 6.61 14.52 -16.29
C LEU A 99 6.03 13.74 -15.10
N ILE A 100 5.49 12.56 -15.36
CA ILE A 100 4.91 11.66 -14.36
C ILE A 100 5.87 10.51 -14.12
N ILE A 101 6.36 10.35 -12.90
CA ILE A 101 7.29 9.28 -12.53
C ILE A 101 6.51 8.15 -11.85
N GLY A 102 6.25 7.07 -12.60
CA GLY A 102 5.55 5.87 -12.17
C GLY A 102 4.24 5.63 -12.94
N GLY A 103 4.09 4.44 -13.51
CA GLY A 103 2.91 4.01 -14.29
C GLY A 103 1.90 3.19 -13.49
N GLY A 104 1.74 3.48 -12.19
CA GLY A 104 0.68 2.88 -11.35
C GLY A 104 -0.63 3.66 -11.44
N GLY A 105 -1.65 3.25 -10.67
CA GLY A 105 -2.99 3.85 -10.73
C GLY A 105 -2.98 5.39 -10.57
N ALA A 106 -2.20 5.93 -9.64
CA ALA A 106 -2.07 7.36 -9.44
C ALA A 106 -1.42 8.09 -10.64
N GLY A 107 -0.38 7.50 -11.24
CA GLY A 107 0.30 8.09 -12.40
C GLY A 107 -0.55 8.05 -13.66
N CYS A 108 -1.27 6.96 -13.89
CA CYS A 108 -2.25 6.85 -14.98
C CYS A 108 -3.40 7.84 -14.79
N ALA A 109 -3.94 7.95 -13.58
CA ALA A 109 -5.00 8.92 -13.27
C ALA A 109 -4.53 10.36 -13.52
N ALA A 110 -3.32 10.72 -13.07
CA ALA A 110 -2.72 12.03 -13.33
C ALA A 110 -2.54 12.31 -14.83
N ALA A 111 -2.13 11.30 -15.61
CA ALA A 111 -1.96 11.43 -17.05
C ALA A 111 -3.29 11.65 -17.79
N ILE A 112 -4.35 10.94 -17.37
CA ILE A 112 -5.71 11.12 -17.90
C ILE A 112 -6.20 12.53 -17.61
N ILE A 113 -6.13 12.98 -16.36
CA ILE A 113 -6.56 14.32 -15.96
C ILE A 113 -5.75 15.40 -16.68
N ALA A 114 -4.44 15.23 -16.83
CA ALA A 114 -3.59 16.15 -17.60
C ALA A 114 -4.07 16.26 -19.06
N MET A 115 -4.34 15.12 -19.69
CA MET A 115 -4.84 15.07 -21.06
C MET A 115 -6.22 15.72 -21.21
N GLU A 116 -7.15 15.47 -20.28
CA GLU A 116 -8.47 16.11 -20.23
C GLU A 116 -8.40 17.64 -20.12
N ASN A 117 -7.34 18.15 -19.48
CA ASN A 117 -7.06 19.58 -19.35
C ASN A 117 -6.13 20.15 -20.44
N GLY A 118 -5.81 19.35 -21.47
CA GLY A 118 -5.01 19.78 -22.62
C GLY A 118 -3.50 19.90 -22.37
N ALA A 119 -2.99 19.38 -21.25
CA ALA A 119 -1.56 19.35 -20.97
C ALA A 119 -0.89 18.11 -21.58
N LYS A 120 0.27 18.29 -22.22
CA LYS A 120 1.10 17.20 -22.70
C LYS A 120 1.82 16.55 -21.52
N SER A 121 1.63 15.25 -21.33
CA SER A 121 2.30 14.49 -20.28
C SER A 121 3.12 13.32 -20.82
N ILE A 122 4.23 13.01 -20.13
CA ILE A 122 5.04 11.81 -20.34
C ILE A 122 5.06 11.00 -19.05
N ILE A 123 4.75 9.70 -19.15
CA ILE A 123 4.92 8.75 -18.04
C ILE A 123 6.27 8.06 -18.19
N SER A 124 7.14 8.23 -17.19
CA SER A 124 8.38 7.46 -17.05
C SER A 124 8.19 6.41 -15.96
N THR A 125 8.27 5.13 -16.32
CA THR A 125 8.06 4.02 -15.39
C THR A 125 9.16 2.98 -15.51
N LYS A 126 9.62 2.46 -14.37
CA LYS A 126 10.70 1.46 -14.30
C LYS A 126 10.31 0.13 -14.92
N LEU A 127 9.04 -0.26 -14.76
CA LEU A 127 8.47 -1.49 -15.28
C LEU A 127 7.52 -1.16 -16.45
N ARG A 128 6.96 -2.19 -17.07
CA ARG A 128 5.97 -2.01 -18.15
C ARG A 128 4.70 -1.35 -17.58
N LEU A 129 3.98 -0.61 -18.42
CA LEU A 129 2.65 -0.15 -18.05
C LEU A 129 1.75 -1.37 -17.78
N GLY A 130 1.02 -1.37 -16.67
CA GLY A 130 0.30 -2.57 -16.20
C GLY A 130 1.15 -3.58 -15.43
N ASP A 131 2.38 -3.23 -15.05
CA ASP A 131 3.27 -4.05 -14.21
C ASP A 131 3.67 -3.23 -12.98
N SER A 132 2.67 -2.89 -12.16
CA SER A 132 2.84 -2.13 -10.91
C SER A 132 2.07 -2.80 -9.77
N ASN A 133 2.38 -2.44 -8.53
CA ASN A 133 1.66 -2.97 -7.37
C ASN A 133 0.16 -2.67 -7.41
N SER A 134 -0.29 -1.65 -8.16
CA SER A 134 -1.73 -1.39 -8.37
C SER A 134 -2.45 -2.58 -8.99
N MET A 135 -1.79 -3.33 -9.89
CA MET A 135 -2.36 -4.54 -10.51
C MET A 135 -2.49 -5.72 -9.54
N MET A 136 -1.78 -5.68 -8.42
CA MET A 136 -1.83 -6.73 -7.40
C MET A 136 -2.91 -6.48 -6.35
N SER A 137 -3.63 -5.35 -6.44
CA SER A 137 -4.71 -5.02 -5.52
C SER A 137 -5.89 -5.98 -5.69
N GLN A 138 -6.41 -6.50 -4.58
CA GLN A 138 -7.53 -7.45 -4.57
C GLN A 138 -8.72 -6.99 -3.74
N GLY A 139 -8.49 -6.25 -2.65
CA GLY A 139 -9.55 -5.93 -1.70
C GLY A 139 -10.63 -5.01 -2.27
N GLY A 140 -10.20 -3.95 -2.97
CA GLY A 140 -11.09 -2.94 -3.53
C GLY A 140 -10.73 -1.52 -3.08
N MET A 141 -11.55 -0.56 -3.50
CA MET A 141 -11.42 0.86 -3.18
C MET A 141 -12.47 1.27 -2.14
N GLN A 142 -12.08 2.02 -1.12
CA GLN A 142 -13.04 2.53 -0.13
C GLN A 142 -13.59 3.91 -0.53
N ALA A 143 -14.92 4.01 -0.63
CA ALA A 143 -15.61 5.28 -0.87
C ALA A 143 -17.05 5.22 -0.33
N ALA A 144 -17.48 6.26 0.39
CA ALA A 144 -18.80 6.32 1.03
C ALA A 144 -19.89 6.73 0.01
N VAL A 145 -20.27 5.79 -0.86
CA VAL A 145 -21.25 6.02 -1.94
C VAL A 145 -22.69 5.67 -1.52
N THR A 146 -22.86 4.75 -0.57
CA THR A 146 -24.19 4.23 -0.21
C THR A 146 -24.91 5.13 0.77
N SER A 147 -26.24 5.07 0.80
CA SER A 147 -27.07 5.90 1.69
C SER A 147 -26.92 5.57 3.18
N GLN A 148 -26.29 4.43 3.50
CA GLN A 148 -26.03 3.95 4.86
C GLN A 148 -24.68 4.43 5.40
N ASP A 149 -23.94 5.22 4.61
CA ASP A 149 -22.64 5.76 4.95
C ASP A 149 -22.52 7.24 4.54
N SER A 150 -21.45 7.90 4.94
CA SER A 150 -21.17 9.28 4.51
C SER A 150 -19.67 9.58 4.46
N PRO A 151 -19.23 10.55 3.65
CA PRO A 151 -17.85 11.05 3.68
C PRO A 151 -17.37 11.43 5.08
N THR A 152 -18.24 12.03 5.90
CA THR A 152 -17.93 12.38 7.30
C THR A 152 -17.64 11.15 8.15
N THR A 153 -18.44 10.09 8.03
CA THR A 153 -18.18 8.82 8.73
C THR A 153 -16.87 8.20 8.24
N HIS A 154 -16.60 8.27 6.93
CA HIS A 154 -15.35 7.80 6.35
C HIS A 154 -14.14 8.57 6.88
N TYR A 155 -14.24 9.89 6.97
CA TYR A 155 -13.23 10.76 7.56
C TYR A 155 -12.90 10.36 9.00
N LEU A 156 -13.93 10.13 9.83
CA LEU A 156 -13.74 9.75 11.24
C LEU A 156 -13.04 8.39 11.38
N ASP A 157 -13.41 7.41 10.55
CA ASP A 157 -12.73 6.11 10.53
C ASP A 157 -11.26 6.26 10.08
N ALA A 158 -11.00 7.06 9.04
CA ALA A 158 -9.67 7.25 8.48
C ALA A 158 -8.72 8.02 9.40
N ILE A 159 -9.18 9.14 9.99
CA ILE A 159 -8.38 9.94 10.92
C ILE A 159 -8.10 9.17 12.22
N GLY A 160 -9.07 8.41 12.71
CA GLY A 160 -8.90 7.53 13.86
C GLY A 160 -7.94 6.38 13.55
N GLY A 161 -8.06 5.77 12.36
CA GLY A 161 -7.18 4.70 11.90
C GLY A 161 -5.72 5.12 11.73
N GLY A 162 -5.47 6.39 11.39
CA GLY A 162 -4.12 6.96 11.38
C GLY A 162 -3.66 7.52 12.73
N HIS A 163 -4.39 7.23 13.81
CA HIS A 163 -4.08 7.67 15.18
C HIS A 163 -3.94 9.20 15.30
N PHE A 164 -4.67 9.95 14.48
CA PHE A 164 -4.64 11.41 14.41
C PHE A 164 -3.29 12.02 13.99
N ASP A 165 -2.34 11.22 13.50
CA ASP A 165 -1.06 11.70 12.92
C ASP A 165 -1.21 12.09 11.44
N ASN A 166 -2.38 11.89 10.84
CA ASN A 166 -2.64 12.32 9.48
C ASN A 166 -2.72 13.85 9.38
N LYS A 167 -2.59 14.34 8.14
CA LYS A 167 -2.96 15.71 7.78
C LYS A 167 -4.48 15.80 7.58
N PRO A 168 -5.24 16.48 8.45
CA PRO A 168 -6.70 16.47 8.41
C PRO A 168 -7.28 16.91 7.06
N GLU A 169 -6.68 17.92 6.44
CA GLU A 169 -7.10 18.46 5.15
C GLU A 169 -7.00 17.42 4.02
N LEU A 170 -5.96 16.57 4.04
CA LEU A 170 -5.77 15.54 3.02
C LEU A 170 -6.72 14.36 3.24
N VAL A 171 -7.00 13.99 4.49
CA VAL A 171 -8.00 12.96 4.80
C VAL A 171 -9.38 13.43 4.38
N ARG A 172 -9.69 14.71 4.63
CA ARG A 172 -10.96 15.31 4.18
C ARG A 172 -11.11 15.19 2.68
N THR A 173 -10.16 15.68 1.88
CA THR A 173 -10.16 15.55 0.41
C THR A 173 -10.32 14.10 -0.04
N LEU A 174 -9.52 13.17 0.52
CA LEU A 174 -9.62 11.74 0.19
C LEU A 174 -11.04 11.18 0.37
N THR A 175 -11.70 11.56 1.46
CA THR A 175 -13.02 11.00 1.82
C THR A 175 -14.20 11.72 1.17
N GLU A 176 -14.11 13.03 0.97
CA GLU A 176 -15.14 13.85 0.31
C GLU A 176 -15.16 13.62 -1.21
N ASP A 177 -14.00 13.51 -1.85
CA ASP A 177 -13.90 13.30 -3.30
C ASP A 177 -14.16 11.84 -3.70
N GLY A 178 -13.97 10.89 -2.76
CA GLY A 178 -14.07 9.45 -3.00
C GLY A 178 -15.30 9.00 -3.81
N PRO A 179 -16.53 9.45 -3.49
CA PRO A 179 -17.72 9.12 -4.27
C PRO A 179 -17.67 9.60 -5.73
N GLU A 180 -17.14 10.80 -5.97
CA GLU A 180 -16.97 11.32 -7.33
C GLU A 180 -15.90 10.53 -8.09
N VAL A 181 -14.82 10.11 -7.42
CA VAL A 181 -13.79 9.26 -8.03
C VAL A 181 -14.33 7.89 -8.43
N VAL A 182 -15.21 7.26 -7.63
CA VAL A 182 -15.85 5.98 -8.02
C VAL A 182 -16.66 6.14 -9.30
N LYS A 183 -17.42 7.23 -9.41
CA LYS A 183 -18.18 7.54 -10.62
C LYS A 183 -17.27 7.82 -11.81
N TRP A 184 -16.24 8.64 -11.64
CA TRP A 184 -15.28 8.94 -12.70
C TRP A 184 -14.59 7.67 -13.23
N LEU A 185 -14.20 6.75 -12.35
CA LEU A 185 -13.66 5.46 -12.74
C LEU A 185 -14.68 4.59 -13.50
N GLU A 186 -15.96 4.62 -13.09
CA GLU A 186 -17.03 3.95 -13.82
C GLU A 186 -17.21 4.54 -15.24
N ASP A 187 -17.17 5.87 -15.36
CA ASP A 187 -17.26 6.58 -16.65
C ASP A 187 -16.07 6.25 -17.57
N LEU A 188 -14.88 5.98 -16.99
CA LEU A 188 -13.70 5.48 -17.71
C LEU A 188 -13.77 3.99 -18.08
N GLY A 189 -14.79 3.27 -17.60
CA GLY A 189 -15.04 1.87 -17.95
C GLY A 189 -14.68 0.84 -16.88
N VAL A 190 -14.41 1.25 -15.63
CA VAL A 190 -14.26 0.30 -14.52
C VAL A 190 -15.60 -0.39 -14.26
N ILE A 191 -15.58 -1.72 -14.27
CA ILE A 191 -16.76 -2.56 -14.06
C ILE A 191 -16.86 -2.89 -12.57
N TRP A 192 -17.49 -2.00 -11.80
CA TRP A 192 -17.77 -2.25 -10.39
C TRP A 192 -18.74 -3.41 -10.19
N ASP A 193 -18.53 -4.21 -9.13
CA ASP A 193 -19.50 -5.22 -8.71
C ASP A 193 -20.79 -4.53 -8.24
N LYS A 194 -21.92 -4.98 -8.77
CA LYS A 194 -23.26 -4.42 -8.50
C LYS A 194 -24.20 -5.50 -7.97
N ASN A 195 -25.15 -5.10 -7.13
CA ASN A 195 -26.29 -5.91 -6.73
C ASN A 195 -27.28 -6.04 -7.91
N GLU A 196 -28.27 -6.93 -7.78
CA GLU A 196 -29.28 -7.18 -8.84
C GLU A 196 -30.10 -5.93 -9.21
N ASP A 197 -30.26 -4.99 -8.27
CA ASP A 197 -30.95 -3.71 -8.48
C ASP A 197 -30.08 -2.64 -9.13
N GLY A 198 -28.82 -2.96 -9.45
CA GLY A 198 -27.85 -2.05 -10.07
C GLY A 198 -27.10 -1.15 -9.08
N SER A 199 -27.39 -1.23 -7.77
CA SER A 199 -26.63 -0.51 -6.75
C SER A 199 -25.23 -1.12 -6.57
N LEU A 200 -24.24 -0.30 -6.19
CA LEU A 200 -22.88 -0.79 -5.94
C LEU A 200 -22.85 -1.76 -4.75
N GLN A 201 -22.17 -2.89 -4.94
CA GLN A 201 -21.91 -3.82 -3.85
C GLN A 201 -20.81 -3.26 -2.95
N VAL A 202 -21.05 -3.27 -1.63
CA VAL A 202 -20.08 -2.79 -0.63
C VAL A 202 -19.76 -3.86 0.42
N LEU A 203 -18.46 -3.96 0.73
CA LEU A 203 -17.91 -4.84 1.76
C LEU A 203 -17.33 -4.04 2.94
N HIS A 204 -17.01 -4.72 4.03
CA HIS A 204 -16.22 -4.16 5.12
C HIS A 204 -14.74 -4.12 4.74
N GLY A 205 -14.10 -2.98 4.98
CA GLY A 205 -12.64 -2.86 5.00
C GLY A 205 -12.11 -3.00 6.42
N GLY A 206 -10.79 -3.15 6.56
CA GLY A 206 -10.15 -3.02 7.87
C GLY A 206 -10.39 -1.62 8.45
N GLY A 207 -10.77 -1.54 9.72
CA GLY A 207 -10.96 -0.27 10.44
C GLY A 207 -12.23 0.51 10.09
N THR A 208 -13.17 -0.05 9.31
CA THR A 208 -14.38 0.68 8.90
C THR A 208 -15.56 0.44 9.85
N SER A 209 -16.29 1.51 10.19
CA SER A 209 -17.54 1.45 10.97
C SER A 209 -18.78 1.21 10.08
N ARG A 210 -18.65 1.39 8.76
CA ARG A 210 -19.66 1.09 7.73
C ARG A 210 -19.05 0.33 6.55
N LYS A 211 -19.90 -0.29 5.73
CA LYS A 211 -19.49 -0.95 4.48
C LYS A 211 -19.29 0.10 3.39
N ARG A 212 -18.10 0.14 2.80
CA ARG A 212 -17.73 1.11 1.77
C ARG A 212 -16.65 0.64 0.81
N MET A 213 -16.27 -0.64 0.87
CA MET A 213 -15.24 -1.20 0.01
C MET A 213 -15.89 -1.75 -1.27
N HIS A 214 -15.56 -1.14 -2.41
CA HIS A 214 -16.03 -1.49 -3.74
C HIS A 214 -15.00 -2.36 -4.45
N SER A 215 -15.44 -3.51 -4.97
CA SER A 215 -14.64 -4.40 -5.81
C SER A 215 -15.05 -4.24 -7.29
N CYS A 216 -14.16 -4.61 -8.19
CA CYS A 216 -14.39 -4.56 -9.65
C CYS A 216 -13.82 -5.83 -10.32
N ARG A 217 -14.30 -6.13 -11.53
CA ARG A 217 -13.90 -7.30 -12.34
C ARG A 217 -13.29 -6.89 -13.66
#